data_AF-A0A950BVH5-F1
#
_entry.id   AF-A0A950BVH5-F1
#
_cell.length_a   1.000
_cell.length_b   1.000
_cell.length_c   1.000
_cell.angle_alpha   90.00
_cell.angle_beta   90.00
_cell.angle_gamma   90.00
#
_symmetry.space_group_name_H-M   'P 1'
#
loop_
_entity.id
_entity.type
_entity.pdbx_description
1 polymer ?
#
loop_
_entity_poly.entity_id
_entity_poly.type
_entity_poly.pdbx_seq_one_letter_code
_entity_poly.pdbx_strand_id
1 'polypeptide(L)' 'NQVSPVLEGPTSLHIVLVENRRAAGPASFEEVQDQMRNKVMYNKMHKAREVFLARLKRDALISTIFDGTESDPAATDKQ' A
#
# COMPACT_ATOMS: atom_id res chain seq x y z
N ASN A 1 -0.51 -24.42 -2.50
CA ASN A 1 -1.35 -24.58 -1.29
C ASN A 1 -1.20 -23.38 -0.39
N GLN A 2 -2.31 -22.72 -0.04
CA GLN A 2 -2.33 -21.54 0.82
C GLN A 2 -2.87 -21.93 2.20
N VAL A 3 -2.22 -21.46 3.26
CA VAL A 3 -2.63 -21.64 4.66
C VAL A 3 -3.43 -20.42 5.11
N SER A 4 -4.50 -20.63 5.86
CA SER A 4 -5.29 -19.53 6.43
C SER A 4 -4.54 -18.80 7.55
N PRO A 5 -4.90 -17.54 7.86
CA PRO A 5 -4.64 -17.00 9.19
C PRO A 5 -5.34 -17.85 10.26
N VAL A 6 -4.96 -17.65 11.53
CA VAL A 6 -5.62 -18.31 12.65
C VAL A 6 -7.08 -17.87 12.68
N LEU A 7 -7.99 -18.84 12.66
CA LEU A 7 -9.43 -18.64 12.73
C LEU A 7 -9.92 -18.96 14.14
N GLU A 8 -10.67 -18.04 14.75
CA GLU A 8 -11.34 -18.29 16.03
C GLU A 8 -12.63 -19.08 15.80
N GLY A 9 -12.72 -20.26 16.42
CA GLY A 9 -13.96 -21.03 16.56
C GLY A 9 -14.56 -20.85 17.96
N PRO A 10 -15.77 -21.39 18.20
CA PRO A 10 -16.47 -21.23 19.48
C PRO A 10 -15.70 -21.73 20.71
N THR A 11 -14.80 -22.70 20.52
CA THR A 11 -14.07 -23.38 21.60
C THR A 11 -12.57 -23.52 21.33
N SER A 12 -12.08 -23.18 20.13
CA SER A 12 -10.70 -23.48 19.71
C SER A 12 -10.24 -22.60 18.55
N LEU A 13 -8.93 -22.58 18.34
CA LEU A 13 -8.28 -21.91 17.22
C LEU A 13 -8.00 -22.92 16.09
N HIS A 14 -8.26 -22.53 14.84
CA HIS A 14 -8.08 -23.37 13.67
C HIS A 14 -7.11 -22.76 12.65
N ILE A 15 -6.33 -23.61 11.99
CA ILE A 15 -5.53 -23.27 10.80
C ILE A 15 -5.96 -24.23 9.70
N VAL A 16 -6.41 -23.72 8.56
CA VAL A 16 -6.91 -24.55 7.44
C VAL A 16 -5.99 -24.47 6.23
N LEU A 17 -5.79 -25.60 5.56
CA LEU A 17 -5.09 -25.71 4.29
C LEU A 17 -6.13 -25.71 3.16
N VAL A 18 -6.01 -24.79 2.22
CA VAL A 18 -6.92 -24.76 1.07
C VAL A 18 -6.47 -25.78 0.04
N GLU A 19 -7.26 -26.83 -0.16
CA GLU A 19 -7.02 -27.86 -1.16
C GLU A 19 -7.46 -27.43 -2.57
N ASN A 20 -8.67 -26.87 -2.69
CA ASN A 20 -9.22 -26.40 -3.96
C ASN A 20 -10.13 -25.18 -3.76
N ARG A 21 -10.08 -24.23 -4.70
CA ARG A 21 -11.01 -23.09 -4.75
C ARG A 21 -11.91 -23.26 -5.96
N ARG A 22 -13.22 -23.26 -5.74
CA ARG A 22 -14.20 -23.08 -6.83
C ARG A 22 -14.53 -21.61 -6.95
N ALA A 23 -14.73 -21.12 -8.18
CA ALA A 23 -15.33 -19.81 -8.37
C ALA A 23 -16.74 -19.85 -7.78
N ALA A 24 -16.99 -19.05 -6.73
CA ALA A 24 -18.34 -18.73 -6.35
C ALA A 24 -18.97 -17.88 -7.47
N GLY A 25 -20.31 -17.84 -7.51
CA GLY A 25 -21.00 -16.86 -8.35
C GLY A 25 -20.59 -15.43 -8.00
N PRO A 26 -20.97 -14.43 -8.81
CA PRO A 26 -20.72 -13.03 -8.49
C PRO A 26 -21.21 -12.73 -7.07
N ALA A 27 -20.34 -12.18 -6.23
CA ALA A 27 -20.72 -11.77 -4.89
C ALA A 27 -21.81 -10.68 -4.97
N SER A 28 -22.79 -10.73 -4.08
CA SER A 28 -23.81 -9.69 -3.99
C SER A 28 -23.20 -8.38 -3.52
N PHE A 29 -23.91 -7.26 -3.71
CA PHE A 29 -23.42 -5.98 -3.24
C PHE A 29 -23.25 -5.97 -1.71
N GLU A 30 -24.18 -6.57 -0.98
CA GLU A 30 -24.17 -6.67 0.48
C GLU A 30 -22.93 -7.41 0.98
N GLU A 31 -22.53 -8.50 0.31
CA GLU A 31 -21.35 -9.29 0.66
C GLU A 31 -20.04 -8.51 0.51
N VAL A 32 -19.99 -7.54 -0.42
CA VAL A 32 -18.77 -6.79 -0.73
C VAL A 32 -18.81 -5.33 -0.31
N GLN A 33 -19.90 -4.87 0.31
CA GLN A 33 -20.12 -3.45 0.62
C GLN A 33 -19.01 -2.88 1.50
N ASP A 34 -18.61 -3.61 2.54
CA ASP A 34 -17.55 -3.16 3.46
C ASP A 34 -16.18 -3.15 2.79
N GLN A 35 -15.89 -4.16 1.95
CA GLN A 35 -14.67 -4.20 1.16
C GLN A 35 -14.60 -3.02 0.19
N MET A 36 -15.71 -2.71 -0.49
CA MET A 36 -15.83 -1.55 -1.36
C MET A 36 -15.63 -0.25 -0.59
N ARG A 37 -16.28 -0.09 0.58
CA ARG A 37 -16.12 1.10 1.43
C ARG A 37 -14.66 1.32 1.81
N ASN A 38 -13.99 0.27 2.29
CA ASN A 38 -12.58 0.32 2.66
C ASN A 38 -11.69 0.69 1.47
N LYS A 39 -11.94 0.09 0.30
CA LYS A 39 -11.19 0.38 -0.92
C LYS A 39 -11.39 1.83 -1.40
N VAL A 40 -12.62 2.34 -1.36
CA VAL A 40 -12.93 3.73 -1.71
C VAL A 40 -12.23 4.69 -0.75
N MET A 41 -12.29 4.42 0.56
CA MET A 41 -11.62 5.26 1.57
C MET A 41 -10.11 5.26 1.38
N TYR A 42 -9.51 4.08 1.25
CA TYR A 42 -8.08 3.91 0.98
C TYR A 42 -7.65 4.71 -0.26
N ASN A 43 -8.37 4.57 -1.37
CA ASN A 43 -8.05 5.27 -2.62
C ASN A 43 -8.13 6.80 -2.45
N LYS A 44 -9.14 7.31 -1.74
CA LYS A 44 -9.26 8.75 -1.45
C LYS A 44 -8.09 9.26 -0.61
N MET A 45 -7.75 8.55 0.47
CA MET A 45 -6.62 8.92 1.33
C MET A 45 -5.29 8.87 0.59
N HIS A 46 -5.05 7.82 -0.19
CA HIS A 46 -3.84 7.70 -1.00
C HIS A 46 -3.70 8.84 -2.00
N LYS A 47 -4.76 9.16 -2.74
CA LYS A 47 -4.75 10.27 -3.69
C LYS A 47 -4.45 11.61 -3.01
N ALA A 48 -5.08 11.88 -1.87
CA ALA A 48 -4.83 13.10 -1.10
C ALA A 48 -3.38 13.18 -0.60
N ARG A 49 -2.83 12.06 -0.11
CA ARG A 49 -1.44 11.95 0.34
C ARG A 49 -0.46 12.23 -0.80
N GLU A 50 -0.65 11.63 -1.97
CA GLU A 50 0.24 11.85 -3.12
C GLU A 50 0.24 13.32 -3.56
N VAL A 51 -0.93 13.97 -3.62
CA VAL A 51 -1.04 15.40 -3.94
C VAL A 51 -0.30 16.25 -2.90
N PHE A 52 -0.48 15.93 -1.61
CA PHE A 52 0.19 16.64 -0.53
C PHE A 52 1.71 16.49 -0.59
N LEU A 53 2.21 15.27 -0.80
CA LEU A 53 3.64 14.99 -0.92
C LEU A 53 4.25 15.65 -2.16
N ALA A 54 3.54 15.65 -3.29
CA ALA A 54 3.98 16.34 -4.49
C ALA A 54 4.13 17.85 -4.26
N ARG A 55 3.16 18.48 -3.59
CA ARG A 55 3.25 19.89 -3.19
C ARG A 55 4.43 20.11 -2.25
N LEU A 56 4.58 19.27 -1.22
CA LEU A 56 5.67 19.41 -0.25
C LEU A 56 7.04 19.30 -0.92
N LYS A 57 7.22 18.35 -1.84
CA LYS A 57 8.48 18.20 -2.60
C LYS A 57 8.78 19.39 -3.51
N ARG A 58 7.73 20.03 -4.06
CA ARG A 58 7.89 21.22 -4.89
C ARG A 58 8.28 22.45 -4.07
N ASP A 59 7.68 22.59 -2.88
CA ASP A 59 7.79 23.79 -2.06
C ASP A 59 9.00 23.76 -1.12
N ALA A 60 9.47 22.57 -0.74
CA ALA A 60 10.64 22.43 0.11
C ALA A 60 11.93 22.61 -0.69
N LEU A 61 12.75 23.57 -0.29
CA LEU A 61 14.16 23.65 -0.70
C LEU A 61 14.91 22.50 -0.06
N ILE A 62 15.09 21.41 -0.81
CA ILE A 62 15.91 20.27 -0.40
C ILE A 62 17.34 20.57 -0.86
N SER A 63 18.13 21.25 -0.02
CA SER A 63 19.58 21.35 -0.22
C SER A 63 20.25 20.18 0.48
N THR A 64 21.05 19.42 -0.26
CA THR A 64 21.84 18.32 0.30
C THR A 64 23.22 18.38 -0.33
N ILE A 65 24.25 17.90 0.36
CA ILE A 65 25.58 17.77 -0.23
C ILE A 65 25.63 16.76 -1.40
N PHE A 66 24.52 16.17 -1.82
CA PHE A 66 24.42 15.25 -2.97
C PHE A 66 23.44 15.78 -4.04
N ASP A 67 23.27 17.10 -4.09
CA ASP A 67 22.28 17.76 -4.95
C ASP A 67 22.78 18.07 -6.37
N GLY A 68 23.97 17.59 -6.75
CA GLY A 68 24.55 17.82 -8.07
C GLY A 68 24.95 19.28 -8.34
N THR A 69 24.91 20.15 -7.32
CA THR A 69 25.41 21.53 -7.41
C THR A 69 26.91 21.58 -7.09
N GLU A 70 27.51 22.77 -7.07
CA GLU A 70 28.93 22.98 -6.71
C GLU A 70 29.29 22.42 -5.32
N SER A 71 28.30 22.12 -4.46
CA SER A 71 28.49 21.51 -3.14
C SER A 71 28.55 19.97 -3.17
N ASP A 72 28.36 19.33 -4.33
CA ASP A 72 28.37 17.86 -4.47
C ASP A 72 29.80 17.30 -4.60
N PRO A 73 30.26 16.44 -3.67
CA PRO A 73 31.60 15.87 -3.71
C PRO A 73 31.82 14.90 -4.89
N ALA A 74 30.76 14.44 -5.57
CA ALA A 74 30.87 13.64 -6.79
C ALA A 74 30.98 14.50 -8.08
N ALA A 75 30.71 15.81 -8.01
CA ALA A 75 30.81 16.71 -9.18
C ALA A 75 32.25 17.00 -9.60
N THR A 76 33.23 16.80 -8.69
CA THR A 76 34.66 17.09 -8.93
C THR A 76 35.43 15.95 -9.59
N ASP A 77 34.83 14.76 -9.74
CA ASP A 77 35.51 13.54 -10.19
C ASP A 77 35.40 13.27 -11.71
N LYS A 78 35.07 14.32 -12.49
CA LYS A 78 35.04 14.29 -13.96
C LYS A 78 36.06 15.28 -14.54
N GLN A 79 37.35 15.00 -14.35
CA GLN A 79 38.45 15.59 -15.14
C GLN A 79 39.02 14.55 -16.10
#